data_AF-A0A1C6QBJ2-F1
#
_entry.id   AF-A0A1C6QBJ2-F1
#
_cell.length_a   1.000
_cell.length_b   1.000
_cell.length_c   1.000
_cell.angle_alpha   90.00
_cell.angle_beta   90.00
_cell.angle_gamma   90.00
#
_symmetry.space_group_name_H-M   'P 1'
#
loop_
_entity.id
_entity.type
_entity.pdbx_description
1 polymer ?
#
loop_
_entity_poly.entity_id
_entity_poly.type
_entity_poly.pdbx_seq_one_letter_code
_entity_poly.pdbx_strand_id
1 'polypeptide(L)' 'MSHHHHKSNEQVEGDPDTGHGRGMPGRPDERKLDERLEKDREEVRRPPEGDTRGE' A
#
# COMPACT_ATOMS: atom_id res chain seq x y z
N MET A 1 17.85 42.43 20.94
CA MET A 1 16.60 41.65 20.88
C MET A 1 16.77 40.61 19.79
N SER A 2 17.20 39.39 20.17
CA SER A 2 17.46 38.31 19.23
C SER A 2 16.13 37.74 18.73
N HIS A 3 15.80 37.96 17.45
CA HIS A 3 14.60 37.38 16.86
C HIS A 3 14.89 35.90 16.56
N HIS A 4 14.31 35.02 17.38
CA HIS A 4 14.30 33.58 17.14
C HIS A 4 13.43 33.28 15.91
N HIS A 5 14.07 33.09 14.75
CA HIS A 5 13.39 32.64 13.53
C HIS A 5 13.20 31.11 13.57
N HIS A 6 12.31 30.62 14.44
CA HIS A 6 11.83 29.24 14.32
C HIS A 6 10.70 29.21 13.29
N LYS A 7 10.93 28.52 12.16
CA LYS A 7 9.85 28.15 11.24
C LYS A 7 9.10 26.99 11.90
N SER A 8 7.81 27.16 12.20
CA SER A 8 6.98 26.05 12.66
C SER A 8 6.84 25.06 11.50
N ASN A 9 7.50 23.90 11.61
CA ASN A 9 7.31 22.80 10.66
C ASN A 9 5.97 22.07 10.94
N GLU A 10 4.94 22.80 11.33
CA GLU A 10 3.61 22.31 11.71
C GLU A 10 2.82 21.79 10.49
N GLN A 11 3.39 21.93 9.29
CA GLN A 11 2.77 21.54 8.02
C GLN A 11 3.38 20.28 7.39
N VAL A 12 4.16 19.51 8.14
CA VAL A 12 4.68 18.20 7.70
C VAL A 12 4.09 17.09 8.56
N GLU A 13 2.77 17.12 8.76
CA GLU A 13 2.04 15.95 9.23
C GLU A 13 1.30 15.34 8.04
N GLY A 14 2.01 14.48 7.31
CA GLY A 14 1.35 13.44 6.52
C GLY A 14 0.62 12.48 7.46
N ASP A 15 -0.19 11.58 6.89
CA ASP A 15 -0.93 10.55 7.66
C ASP A 15 -0.02 9.87 8.69
N PRO A 16 -0.35 9.90 10.00
CA PRO A 16 0.50 9.31 11.02
C PRO A 16 0.72 7.80 10.85
N ASP A 17 -0.23 7.12 10.21
CA ASP A 17 -0.18 5.67 10.01
C ASP A 17 0.68 5.28 8.79
N THR A 18 0.91 6.20 7.84
CA THR A 18 1.65 5.92 6.59
C THR A 18 2.77 6.91 6.24
N GLY A 19 2.96 7.97 7.02
CA GLY A 19 3.79 9.13 6.68
C GLY A 19 4.77 9.61 7.78
N HIS A 20 4.83 8.95 8.94
CA HIS A 20 5.75 9.32 10.04
C HIS A 20 6.99 8.41 10.17
N GLY A 21 7.14 7.39 9.32
CA GLY A 21 8.31 6.51 9.34
C GLY A 21 9.53 7.14 8.65
N ARG A 22 10.75 6.81 9.10
CA ARG A 22 12.03 7.09 8.40
C ARG A 22 12.16 6.41 7.02
N GLY A 23 11.07 5.89 6.47
CA GLY A 23 11.03 5.17 5.19
C GLY A 23 10.72 6.08 4.02
N MET A 24 10.87 5.54 2.82
CA MET A 24 10.30 6.16 1.62
C MET A 24 8.77 6.23 1.77
N PRO A 25 8.11 7.27 1.24
CA PRO A 25 6.66 7.33 1.22
C PRO A 25 6.06 6.01 0.71
N GLY A 26 4.92 5.63 1.28
CA GLY A 26 4.15 4.48 0.80
C GLY A 26 3.91 4.56 -0.70
N ARG A 27 3.81 3.40 -1.36
CA ARG A 27 3.60 3.38 -2.80
C ARG A 27 2.19 3.88 -3.12
N PRO A 28 2.02 4.77 -4.11
CA PRO A 28 0.69 5.29 -4.46
C PRO A 28 -0.24 4.20 -5.02
N ASP A 29 0.31 3.06 -5.47
CA ASP A 29 -0.42 1.93 -6.03
C ASP A 29 -0.53 0.71 -5.09
N GLU A 30 -0.11 0.82 -3.82
CA GLU A 30 -0.03 -0.30 -2.88
C GLU A 30 -1.35 -1.08 -2.76
N ARG A 31 -2.48 -0.38 -2.60
CA ARG A 31 -3.81 -1.01 -2.56
C ARG A 31 -4.14 -1.83 -3.80
N LYS A 32 -3.74 -1.35 -4.98
CA LYS A 32 -3.97 -2.07 -6.25
C LYS A 32 -3.12 -3.33 -6.33
N LEU A 33 -1.96 -3.36 -5.69
CA LEU A 33 -1.11 -4.56 -5.62
C LEU A 33 -1.71 -5.60 -4.70
N ASP A 34 -2.25 -5.18 -3.56
CA ASP A 34 -2.93 -6.08 -2.61
C ASP A 34 -4.16 -6.75 -3.24
N GLU A 35 -4.99 -5.97 -3.94
CA GLU A 35 -6.14 -6.48 -4.69
C GLU A 35 -5.73 -7.51 -5.76
N ARG A 36 -4.65 -7.23 -6.50
CA ARG A 36 -4.12 -8.17 -7.51
C ARG A 36 -3.59 -9.44 -6.87
N LEU A 37 -2.87 -9.32 -5.76
CA LEU A 37 -2.32 -10.46 -5.02
C LEU A 37 -3.43 -11.38 -4.48
N GLU A 38 -4.53 -10.81 -4.00
CA GLU A 38 -5.68 -11.58 -3.55
C GLU A 38 -6.34 -12.33 -4.71
N LYS A 39 -6.56 -11.66 -5.85
CA LYS A 39 -7.11 -12.27 -7.06
C LYS A 39 -6.23 -13.41 -7.59
N ASP A 40 -4.92 -13.21 -7.66
CA ASP A 40 -3.98 -14.24 -8.11
C ASP A 40 -4.00 -15.47 -7.18
N ARG A 41 -4.13 -15.25 -5.86
CA ARG A 41 -4.28 -16.36 -4.89
C ARG A 41 -5.58 -17.12 -5.09
N GLU A 42 -6.67 -16.44 -5.42
CA GLU A 42 -7.95 -17.09 -5.74
C GLU A 42 -7.84 -17.92 -7.03
N GLU A 43 -7.23 -17.37 -8.08
CA GLU A 43 -7.04 -18.07 -9.36
C GLU A 43 -6.17 -19.32 -9.21
N VAL A 44 -5.08 -19.25 -8.43
CA VAL A 44 -4.20 -20.41 -8.17
C VAL A 44 -4.84 -21.44 -7.24
N ARG A 45 -5.75 -21.03 -6.35
CA ARG A 45 -6.52 -21.96 -5.50
C ARG A 45 -7.66 -22.63 -6.24
N ARG A 46 -8.13 -22.06 -7.35
CA ARG A 46 -9.21 -22.62 -8.13
C ARG A 46 -8.71 -23.89 -8.83
N PRO A 47 -9.39 -25.04 -8.68
CA PRO A 47 -9.09 -26.19 -9.50
C PRO A 47 -9.25 -25.82 -10.98
N PRO A 48 -8.45 -26.39 -11.89
CA PRO A 48 -8.56 -26.09 -13.31
C PRO A 48 -9.99 -26.35 -13.79
N GLU A 49 -10.59 -25.34 -14.42
CA GLU A 49 -11.90 -25.42 -15.06
C GLU A 49 -11.79 -26.34 -16.28
N GLY A 50 -11.78 -27.67 -16.10
CA GLY A 50 -11.50 -28.51 -17.26
C GLY A 50 -11.43 -30.02 -17.13
N ASP A 51 -11.77 -30.64 -16.00
CA ASP A 51 -11.78 -32.10 -15.90
C ASP A 51 -13.19 -32.69 -15.70
N THR A 52 -14.13 -32.29 -16.57
CA THR A 52 -15.45 -32.95 -16.70
C THR A 52 -15.75 -33.35 -18.15
N ARG A 53 -14.72 -33.74 -18.90
CA ARG A 53 -14.88 -34.55 -20.13
C ARG A 53 -14.08 -35.83 -19.99
N GLY A 54 -14.49 -36.66 -19.04
CA GLY A 54 -14.09 -38.05 -18.91
C GLY A 54 -15.31 -38.94 -19.08
N GLU A 55 -15.27 -39.74 -20.16
CA GLU A 55 -16.07 -40.92 -20.55
C GLU A 55 -17.55 -40.76 -20.97
#